data_AF-A0A948W4D9-F1
#
_entry.id   AF-A0A948W4D9-F1
#
_cell.length_a   1.000
_cell.length_b   1.000
_cell.length_c   1.000
_cell.angle_alpha   90.00
_cell.angle_beta   90.00
_cell.angle_gamma   90.00
#
_symmetry.space_group_name_H-M   'P 1'
#
loop_
_entity.id
_entity.type
_entity.pdbx_description
1 polymer ?
#
loop_
_entity_poly.entity_id
_entity_poly.type
_entity_poly.pdbx_seq_one_letter_code
_entity_poly.pdbx_strand_id
1 'polypeptide(L)'
;MYLQEILEVAIGLVFMWLVLSISAMQIQEWIASLFKWRAKGMEATIRSMLGGLDEVQGKKLTEMLYKHPLITGLSSSTRFIHKNPSYIPAGKFAVVLFDIVMSAGTEAWPVKKALAEVEAQVASISNPDERKLAAEDFEALLATAKQIAGTQLGDAAVDSLKLQMQIYGDKYPEFKPAIDLALPQIDIYYRKVIEEQQKVSADKQDRDLTLRQLRLGLLAMETIYPNTKKALGALLAGAEEYAKKGEQGLVTARNNVESWFNDSMDRLIGLYKRKAQKIAFAIGLVLALLLNVDSINIATSLWREPTLRQAIVANATAYAQQTQTPLPGTESGQAGTSPVASVKKLQEELTALNLPLGWTLTPFDTGGKQCALIPINADQIFGFSGKDEKGQSVCKYVSNFPIDWSSGLAKFAGLMMTGAAAAQGAPFWFDILKKLINVRSAGPNPAEKEKAAG
;
A
#
# COMPACT_ATOMS: atom_id res chain seq x y z
N MET A 1 -38.68 3.96 -32.83
CA MET A 1 -37.36 4.10 -33.48
C MET A 1 -36.37 4.60 -32.45
N TYR A 2 -36.32 5.89 -32.09
CA TYR A 2 -35.31 6.56 -31.24
C TYR A 2 -34.72 5.86 -30.00
N LEU A 3 -35.48 4.98 -29.32
CA LEU A 3 -34.99 4.31 -28.11
C LEU A 3 -33.85 3.31 -28.40
N GLN A 4 -33.90 2.65 -29.57
CA GLN A 4 -32.88 1.69 -29.95
C GLN A 4 -31.57 2.39 -30.33
N GLU A 5 -31.64 3.53 -31.02
CA GLU A 5 -30.47 4.33 -31.40
C GLU A 5 -29.82 4.94 -30.16
N ILE A 6 -30.61 5.46 -29.21
CA ILE A 6 -30.10 5.96 -27.92
C ILE A 6 -29.36 4.83 -27.16
N LEU A 7 -29.95 3.64 -27.11
CA LEU A 7 -29.33 2.48 -26.45
C LEU A 7 -28.01 2.08 -27.12
N GLU A 8 -27.96 2.08 -28.45
CA GLU A 8 -26.75 1.75 -29.22
C GLU A 8 -25.63 2.78 -29.03
N VAL A 9 -25.97 4.09 -28.99
CA VAL A 9 -24.99 5.14 -28.66
C VAL A 9 -24.48 4.98 -27.22
N ALA A 10 -25.36 4.67 -26.26
CA ALA A 10 -24.97 4.43 -24.88
C ALA A 10 -24.03 3.22 -24.75
N ILE A 11 -24.31 2.11 -25.45
CA ILE A 11 -23.44 0.92 -25.48
C ILE A 11 -22.06 1.30 -26.03
N GLY A 12 -22.00 2.06 -27.13
CA GLY A 12 -20.73 2.49 -27.72
C GLY A 12 -19.90 3.39 -26.80
N LEU A 13 -20.53 4.34 -26.11
CA LEU A 13 -19.86 5.20 -25.13
C LEU A 13 -19.33 4.42 -23.93
N VAL A 14 -20.15 3.53 -23.36
CA VAL A 14 -19.76 2.69 -22.22
C VAL A 14 -18.61 1.76 -22.59
N PHE A 15 -18.65 1.17 -23.78
CA PHE A 15 -17.57 0.31 -24.26
C PHE A 15 -16.26 1.08 -24.42
N MET A 16 -16.31 2.29 -24.95
CA MET A 16 -15.13 3.15 -25.05
C MET A 16 -14.55 3.51 -23.67
N TRP A 17 -15.40 3.92 -22.72
CA TRP A 17 -14.97 4.21 -21.35
C TRP A 17 -14.39 2.98 -20.65
N LEU A 18 -14.94 1.79 -20.90
CA LEU A 18 -14.39 0.54 -20.40
C LEU A 18 -12.95 0.33 -20.88
N VAL A 19 -12.68 0.50 -22.18
CA VAL A 19 -11.34 0.33 -22.76
C VAL A 19 -10.34 1.34 -22.19
N LEU A 20 -10.77 2.60 -22.04
CA LEU A 20 -9.95 3.62 -21.39
C LEU A 20 -9.69 3.33 -19.91
N SER A 21 -10.70 2.89 -19.17
CA SER A 21 -10.54 2.52 -17.75
C SER A 21 -9.58 1.35 -17.58
N ILE A 22 -9.62 0.34 -18.46
CA ILE A 22 -8.65 -0.77 -18.41
C ILE A 22 -7.24 -0.23 -18.59
N SER A 23 -7.03 0.64 -19.58
CA SER A 23 -5.74 1.27 -19.84
C SER A 23 -5.25 2.11 -18.66
N ALA A 24 -6.13 2.94 -18.09
CA ALA A 24 -5.81 3.78 -16.94
C ALA A 24 -5.45 2.94 -15.71
N MET A 25 -6.20 1.87 -15.43
CA MET A 25 -5.92 0.93 -14.33
C MET A 25 -4.55 0.25 -14.51
N GLN A 26 -4.22 -0.16 -15.73
CA GLN A 26 -2.94 -0.80 -16.02
C GLN A 26 -1.75 0.13 -15.82
N ILE A 27 -1.87 1.39 -16.27
CA ILE A 27 -0.84 2.42 -16.07
C ILE A 27 -0.72 2.75 -14.58
N GLN A 28 -1.84 2.90 -13.87
CA GLN A 28 -1.84 3.16 -12.43
C GLN A 28 -1.10 2.06 -11.67
N GLU A 29 -1.35 0.78 -12.00
CA GLU A 29 -0.68 -0.35 -11.36
C GLU A 29 0.81 -0.38 -11.69
N TRP A 30 1.19 -0.10 -12.93
CA TRP A 30 2.59 0.02 -13.31
C TRP A 30 3.32 1.10 -12.50
N ILE A 31 2.74 2.30 -12.39
CA ILE A 31 3.26 3.40 -11.58
C ILE A 31 3.37 2.96 -10.11
N ALA A 32 2.30 2.39 -9.54
CA ALA A 32 2.29 1.94 -8.14
C ALA A 32 3.37 0.88 -7.87
N SER A 33 3.61 -0.02 -8.82
CA SER A 33 4.61 -1.10 -8.73
C SER A 33 6.04 -0.55 -8.76
N LEU A 34 6.32 0.43 -9.62
CA LEU A 34 7.64 1.08 -9.73
C LEU A 34 8.02 1.80 -8.43
N PHE A 35 7.08 2.55 -7.86
CA PHE A 35 7.34 3.29 -6.62
C PHE A 35 7.18 2.45 -5.34
N LYS A 36 6.79 1.17 -5.46
CA LYS A 36 6.51 0.25 -4.35
C LYS A 36 5.61 0.87 -3.28
N TRP A 37 4.63 1.68 -3.69
CA TRP A 37 3.85 2.51 -2.76
C TRP A 37 3.16 1.71 -1.68
N ARG A 38 2.64 0.51 -2.02
CA ARG A 38 1.91 -0.35 -1.08
C ARG A 38 2.79 -0.86 0.06
N ALA A 39 3.93 -1.46 -0.25
CA ALA A 39 4.85 -1.97 0.77
C ALA A 39 5.41 -0.83 1.64
N LYS A 40 5.77 0.31 1.03
CA LYS A 40 6.31 1.47 1.75
C LYS A 40 5.30 2.11 2.70
N GLY A 41 4.04 2.28 2.30
CA GLY A 41 3.07 2.87 3.21
C GLY A 41 2.58 1.89 4.27
N MET A 42 2.57 0.59 3.99
CA MET A 42 2.37 -0.41 5.04
C MET A 42 3.47 -0.34 6.12
N GLU A 43 4.73 -0.28 5.70
CA GLU A 43 5.87 -0.10 6.60
C GLU A 43 5.78 1.22 7.38
N ALA A 44 5.44 2.32 6.71
CA ALA A 44 5.26 3.62 7.37
C ALA A 44 4.11 3.60 8.40
N THR A 45 3.00 2.92 8.11
CA THR A 45 1.88 2.77 9.05
C THR A 45 2.29 1.95 10.26
N ILE A 46 2.92 0.78 10.07
CA ILE A 46 3.43 -0.04 11.19
C ILE A 46 4.41 0.76 12.04
N ARG A 47 5.31 1.51 11.41
CA ARG A 47 6.25 2.40 12.11
C ARG A 47 5.54 3.44 12.96
N SER A 48 4.50 4.08 12.43
CA SER A 48 3.71 5.07 13.18
C SER A 48 2.88 4.45 14.30
N MET A 49 2.36 3.23 14.10
CA MET A 49 1.61 2.49 15.12
C MET A 49 2.49 2.11 16.31
N LEU A 50 3.69 1.60 16.01
CA LEU A 50 4.60 1.09 17.03
C LEU A 50 5.39 2.21 17.72
N GLY A 51 5.82 3.24 16.99
CA GLY A 51 6.62 4.36 17.52
C GLY A 51 5.82 5.56 18.02
N GLY A 52 4.56 5.70 17.62
CA GLY A 52 3.80 6.93 17.84
C GLY A 52 4.47 8.12 17.16
N LEU A 53 4.74 9.18 17.93
CA LEU A 53 5.44 10.39 17.46
C LEU A 53 6.97 10.23 17.41
N ASP A 54 7.53 9.16 17.99
CA ASP A 54 8.97 8.92 18.00
C ASP A 54 9.39 8.05 16.80
N GLU A 55 9.92 8.71 15.78
CA GLU A 55 10.33 8.09 14.53
C GLU A 55 11.47 7.06 14.70
N VAL A 56 12.36 7.27 15.67
CA VAL A 56 13.57 6.45 15.87
C VAL A 56 13.20 5.12 16.51
N GLN A 57 12.40 5.17 17.58
CA GLN A 57 11.90 3.98 18.25
C GLN A 57 11.03 3.12 17.34
N GLY A 58 10.10 3.75 16.61
CA GLY A 58 9.23 3.05 15.67
C GLY A 58 10.01 2.31 14.59
N LYS A 59 11.11 2.90 14.08
CA LYS A 59 11.94 2.28 13.05
C LYS A 59 12.59 0.98 13.54
N LYS A 60 13.23 1.01 14.71
CA LYS A 60 13.95 -0.15 15.27
C LYS A 60 12.99 -1.32 15.55
N LEU A 61 11.83 -1.04 16.13
CA LEU A 61 10.84 -2.07 16.43
C LEU A 61 10.19 -2.65 15.16
N THR A 62 9.91 -1.80 14.17
CA THR A 62 9.42 -2.23 12.86
C THR A 62 10.44 -3.14 12.16
N GLU A 63 11.72 -2.78 12.21
CA GLU A 63 12.79 -3.59 11.63
C GLU A 63 12.90 -4.99 12.29
N MET A 64 12.80 -5.06 13.62
CA MET A 64 12.73 -6.34 14.33
C MET A 64 11.53 -7.18 13.89
N LEU A 65 10.37 -6.55 13.71
CA LEU A 65 9.15 -7.23 13.23
C LEU A 65 9.32 -7.78 11.82
N TYR A 66 9.93 -7.04 10.89
CA TYR A 66 10.16 -7.52 9.51
C TYR A 66 11.25 -8.59 9.41
N LYS A 67 12.24 -8.58 10.32
CA LYS A 67 13.29 -9.61 10.43
C LYS A 67 12.79 -10.92 11.04
N HIS A 68 11.60 -10.93 11.64
CA HIS A 68 11.05 -12.12 12.27
C HIS A 68 10.70 -13.22 11.23
N PRO A 69 11.06 -14.51 11.44
CA PRO A 69 10.87 -15.59 10.46
C PRO A 69 9.44 -15.72 9.91
N LEU A 70 8.42 -15.50 10.76
CA LEU A 70 7.01 -15.55 10.36
C LEU A 70 6.60 -14.43 9.38
N ILE A 71 7.29 -13.30 9.38
CA ILE A 71 7.07 -12.17 8.47
C ILE A 71 8.00 -12.27 7.26
N THR A 72 9.26 -12.66 7.47
CA THR A 72 10.22 -12.85 6.37
C THR A 72 9.72 -13.90 5.38
N GLY A 73 9.05 -14.96 5.85
CA GLY A 73 8.42 -15.96 4.97
C GLY A 73 7.26 -15.43 4.10
N LEU A 74 6.70 -14.24 4.39
CA LEU A 74 5.71 -13.57 3.54
C LEU A 74 6.35 -12.73 2.44
N SER A 75 7.65 -12.48 2.52
CA SER A 75 8.37 -11.69 1.52
C SER A 75 8.64 -12.53 0.26
N SER A 76 8.35 -11.98 -0.92
CA SER A 76 8.78 -12.60 -2.17
C SER A 76 10.28 -12.31 -2.36
N SER A 77 11.14 -13.24 -1.96
CA SER A 77 12.58 -13.11 -2.14
C SER A 77 13.00 -13.74 -3.46
N THR A 78 13.30 -12.92 -4.47
CA THR A 78 14.12 -13.37 -5.61
C THR A 78 15.57 -13.40 -5.14
N ARG A 79 16.37 -14.38 -5.57
CA ARG A 79 17.73 -14.76 -5.12
C ARG A 79 18.72 -13.63 -4.71
N PHE A 80 18.48 -12.36 -5.08
CA PHE A 80 19.31 -11.20 -4.75
C PHE A 80 18.54 -9.92 -4.34
N ILE A 81 17.20 -9.94 -4.22
CA ILE A 81 16.39 -8.75 -3.89
C ILE A 81 15.38 -9.10 -2.81
N HIS A 82 15.60 -8.57 -1.60
CA HIS A 82 14.60 -8.59 -0.54
C HIS A 82 13.52 -7.55 -0.83
N LYS A 83 12.26 -7.99 -0.88
CA LYS A 83 11.10 -7.12 -1.08
C LYS A 83 10.16 -7.27 0.11
N ASN A 84 9.93 -6.17 0.83
CA ASN A 84 8.97 -6.16 1.94
C ASN A 84 7.59 -6.65 1.47
N PRO A 85 6.89 -7.46 2.30
CA PRO A 85 5.59 -8.00 1.95
C PRO A 85 4.60 -6.86 1.68
N SER A 86 3.72 -7.08 0.70
CA SER A 86 2.68 -6.10 0.35
C SER A 86 1.44 -6.18 1.26
N TYR A 87 1.37 -7.21 2.11
CA TYR A 87 0.34 -7.40 3.11
C TYR A 87 0.84 -8.37 4.20
N ILE A 88 0.45 -8.13 5.44
CA ILE A 88 0.71 -9.00 6.60
C ILE A 88 -0.66 -9.29 7.23
N PRO A 89 -1.06 -10.58 7.35
CA PRO A 89 -2.29 -10.93 8.07
C PRO A 89 -2.23 -10.49 9.53
N ALA A 90 -3.34 -9.97 10.06
CA ALA A 90 -3.44 -9.47 11.43
C ALA A 90 -2.98 -10.50 12.47
N GLY A 91 -3.39 -11.76 12.32
CA GLY A 91 -2.98 -12.82 13.25
C GLY A 91 -1.49 -13.11 13.24
N LYS A 92 -0.81 -13.00 12.08
CA LYS A 92 0.66 -13.12 12.04
C LYS A 92 1.33 -11.93 12.70
N PHE A 93 0.82 -10.72 12.45
CA PHE A 93 1.33 -9.51 13.10
C PHE A 93 1.20 -9.60 14.63
N ALA A 94 0.02 -9.99 15.15
CA ALA A 94 -0.22 -10.11 16.58
C ALA A 94 0.74 -11.13 17.21
N VAL A 95 0.83 -12.34 16.65
CA VAL A 95 1.75 -13.39 17.16
C VAL A 95 3.20 -12.89 17.23
N VAL A 96 3.68 -12.23 16.18
CA VAL A 96 5.05 -11.70 16.15
C VAL A 96 5.25 -10.57 17.15
N LEU A 97 4.25 -9.70 17.33
CA LEU A 97 4.32 -8.64 18.33
C LEU A 97 4.35 -9.20 19.76
N PHE A 98 3.55 -10.23 20.04
CA PHE A 98 3.59 -10.94 21.32
C PHE A 98 4.94 -11.59 21.57
N ASP A 99 5.51 -12.26 20.56
CA ASP A 99 6.83 -12.89 20.66
C ASP A 99 7.93 -11.86 20.95
N ILE A 100 7.94 -10.71 20.25
CA ILE A 100 8.88 -9.61 20.52
C ILE A 100 8.74 -9.08 21.95
N VAL A 101 7.52 -8.93 22.45
CA VAL A 101 7.28 -8.41 23.80
C VAL A 101 7.69 -9.44 24.85
N MET A 102 7.30 -10.70 24.68
CA MET A 102 7.64 -11.77 25.62
C MET A 102 9.16 -12.01 25.66
N SER A 103 9.82 -12.04 24.50
CA SER A 103 11.28 -12.13 24.41
C SER A 103 11.98 -10.94 25.07
N ALA A 104 11.46 -9.71 24.91
CA ALA A 104 12.03 -8.53 25.57
C ALA A 104 12.07 -8.64 27.10
N GLY A 105 11.15 -9.40 27.71
CA GLY A 105 11.14 -9.69 29.15
C GLY A 105 12.17 -10.74 29.59
N THR A 106 12.63 -11.58 28.66
CA THR A 106 13.60 -12.67 28.92
C THR A 106 15.02 -12.32 28.49
N GLU A 107 15.15 -11.44 27.50
CA GLU A 107 16.44 -10.93 27.06
C GLU A 107 16.84 -9.78 27.98
N ALA A 108 18.13 -9.65 28.30
CA ALA A 108 18.64 -8.57 29.15
C ALA A 108 18.58 -7.18 28.48
N TRP A 109 17.59 -6.92 27.62
CA TRP A 109 17.45 -5.69 26.84
C TRP A 109 17.40 -4.42 27.70
N PRO A 110 16.69 -4.38 28.85
CA PRO A 110 16.71 -3.21 29.72
C PRO A 110 18.10 -2.93 30.30
N VAL A 111 18.83 -3.99 30.67
CA VAL A 111 20.22 -3.90 31.16
C VAL A 111 21.14 -3.42 30.05
N LYS A 112 21.01 -4.00 28.85
CA LYS A 112 21.76 -3.57 27.66
C LYS A 112 21.50 -2.11 27.31
N LYS A 113 20.25 -1.62 27.44
CA LYS A 113 19.93 -0.21 27.22
C LYS A 113 20.53 0.69 28.30
N ALA A 114 20.45 0.30 29.57
CA ALA A 114 21.07 1.06 30.67
C ALA A 114 22.60 1.14 30.52
N LEU A 115 23.20 0.11 29.93
CA LEU A 115 24.63 0.02 29.64
C LEU A 115 25.02 0.44 28.21
N ALA A 116 24.14 1.10 27.46
CA ALA A 116 24.41 1.48 26.07
C ALA A 116 25.62 2.44 25.95
N GLU A 117 25.82 3.30 26.96
CA GLU A 117 26.99 4.18 27.02
C GLU A 117 28.28 3.39 27.23
N VAL A 118 28.24 2.35 28.07
CA VAL A 118 29.38 1.44 28.28
C VAL A 118 29.71 0.68 27.00
N GLU A 119 28.70 0.18 26.28
CA GLU A 119 28.87 -0.49 24.97
C GLU A 119 29.52 0.45 23.94
N ALA A 120 29.10 1.73 23.91
CA ALA A 120 29.69 2.74 23.03
C ALA A 120 31.16 3.06 23.39
N GLN A 121 31.46 3.17 24.68
CA GLN A 121 32.82 3.41 25.18
C GLN A 121 33.74 2.23 24.88
N VAL A 122 33.28 0.99 25.10
CA VAL A 122 34.01 -0.24 24.72
C VAL A 122 34.33 -0.24 23.23
N ALA A 123 33.38 0.13 22.37
CA ALA A 123 33.61 0.18 20.93
C ALA A 123 34.65 1.25 20.50
N SER A 124 34.83 2.30 21.32
CA SER A 124 35.73 3.42 21.07
C SER A 124 37.18 3.20 21.54
N ILE A 125 37.47 2.08 22.23
CA ILE A 125 38.82 1.74 22.68
C ILE A 125 39.78 1.63 21.48
N SER A 126 40.89 2.34 21.54
CA SER A 126 41.88 2.40 20.45
C SER A 126 42.73 1.13 20.31
N ASN A 127 43.01 0.45 21.43
CA ASN A 127 43.78 -0.80 21.44
C ASN A 127 42.88 -2.01 21.09
N PRO A 128 43.17 -2.77 20.01
CA PRO A 128 42.32 -3.87 19.55
C PRO A 128 42.21 -5.04 20.55
N ASP A 129 43.27 -5.34 21.30
CA ASP A 129 43.29 -6.47 22.25
C ASP A 129 42.50 -6.13 23.52
N GLU A 130 42.68 -4.93 24.06
CA GLU A 130 41.90 -4.43 25.21
C GLU A 130 40.42 -4.29 24.86
N ARG A 131 40.11 -3.79 23.66
CA ARG A 131 38.74 -3.74 23.15
C ARG A 131 38.09 -5.11 23.09
N LYS A 132 38.84 -6.12 22.63
CA LYS A 132 38.33 -7.49 22.56
C LYS A 132 38.05 -8.06 23.94
N LEU A 133 38.98 -7.89 24.88
CA LEU A 133 38.83 -8.36 26.26
C LEU A 133 37.66 -7.67 26.98
N ALA A 134 37.55 -6.35 26.86
CA ALA A 134 36.45 -5.57 27.44
C ALA A 134 35.10 -5.98 26.83
N ALA A 135 35.04 -6.23 25.51
CA ALA A 135 33.83 -6.72 24.86
C ALA A 135 33.43 -8.12 25.32
N GLU A 136 34.38 -9.04 25.50
CA GLU A 136 34.12 -10.39 26.02
C GLU A 136 33.58 -10.36 27.46
N ASP A 137 34.18 -9.56 28.34
CA ASP A 137 33.73 -9.37 29.72
C ASP A 137 32.34 -8.72 29.78
N PHE A 138 32.08 -7.74 28.90
CA PHE A 138 30.77 -7.09 28.80
C PHE A 138 29.68 -8.06 28.34
N GLU A 139 29.97 -8.91 27.36
CA GLU A 139 29.05 -9.97 26.91
C GLU A 139 28.79 -11.01 28.02
N ALA A 140 29.80 -11.36 28.82
CA ALA A 140 29.61 -12.23 29.98
C ALA A 140 28.64 -11.62 31.02
N LEU A 141 28.74 -10.31 31.26
CA LEU A 141 27.84 -9.58 32.15
C LEU A 141 26.39 -9.59 31.61
N LEU A 142 26.21 -9.38 30.31
CA LEU A 142 24.90 -9.46 29.66
C LEU A 142 24.34 -10.89 29.70
N ALA A 143 25.18 -11.92 29.59
CA ALA A 143 24.77 -13.31 29.74
C ALA A 143 24.25 -13.60 31.15
N THR A 144 24.92 -13.11 32.20
CA THR A 144 24.42 -13.19 33.58
C THR A 144 23.07 -12.49 33.71
N ALA A 145 22.94 -11.27 33.19
CA ALA A 145 21.68 -10.52 33.22
C ALA A 145 20.54 -11.27 32.50
N LYS A 146 20.84 -11.98 31.41
CA LYS A 146 19.89 -12.81 30.66
C LYS A 146 19.46 -14.04 31.47
N GLN A 147 20.41 -14.68 32.14
CA GLN A 147 20.11 -15.80 33.03
C GLN A 147 19.21 -15.38 34.21
N ILE A 148 19.44 -14.18 34.75
CA ILE A 148 18.61 -13.60 35.82
C ILE A 148 17.20 -13.28 35.30
N ALA A 149 17.07 -12.73 34.08
CA ALA A 149 15.77 -12.46 33.48
C ALA A 149 14.95 -13.72 33.16
N GLY A 150 15.62 -14.84 32.84
CA GLY A 150 14.99 -16.12 32.48
C GLY A 150 14.61 -17.04 33.65
N THR A 151 15.06 -16.76 34.88
CA THR A 151 14.81 -17.61 36.08
C THR A 151 13.84 -16.93 37.05
N GLN A 152 13.24 -17.68 38.00
CA GLN A 152 12.45 -17.06 39.07
C GLN A 152 13.40 -16.22 39.93
N LEU A 153 13.24 -14.89 39.89
CA LEU A 153 14.16 -13.95 40.52
C LEU A 153 14.03 -13.99 42.04
N GLY A 154 15.18 -13.88 42.72
CA GLY A 154 15.29 -13.46 44.11
C GLY A 154 16.26 -12.29 44.24
N ASP A 155 16.15 -11.52 45.32
CA ASP A 155 17.00 -10.34 45.58
C ASP A 155 18.50 -10.65 45.46
N ALA A 156 18.92 -11.85 45.87
CA ALA A 156 20.31 -12.32 45.77
C ALA A 156 20.86 -12.36 44.33
N ALA A 157 20.02 -12.64 43.34
CA ALA A 157 20.43 -12.67 41.94
C ALA A 157 20.70 -11.25 41.40
N VAL A 158 19.88 -10.29 41.80
CA VAL A 158 20.04 -8.88 41.45
C VAL A 158 21.29 -8.31 42.10
N ASP A 159 21.55 -8.66 43.36
CA ASP A 159 22.75 -8.23 44.06
C ASP A 159 24.03 -8.84 43.47
N SER A 160 23.98 -10.09 43.00
CA SER A 160 25.07 -10.70 42.23
C SER A 160 25.36 -9.95 40.92
N LEU A 161 24.32 -9.49 40.20
CA LEU A 161 24.50 -8.70 38.98
C LEU A 161 25.14 -7.35 39.28
N LYS A 162 24.69 -6.66 40.32
CA LYS A 162 25.29 -5.38 40.76
C LYS A 162 26.76 -5.56 41.11
N LEU A 163 27.11 -6.63 41.82
CA LEU A 163 28.49 -6.92 42.17
C LEU A 163 29.35 -7.15 40.93
N GLN A 164 28.87 -7.93 39.96
CA GLN A 164 29.59 -8.13 38.69
C GLN A 164 29.77 -6.83 37.90
N MET A 165 28.76 -5.95 37.89
CA MET A 165 28.86 -4.63 37.29
C MET A 165 29.90 -3.74 37.98
N GLN A 166 29.97 -3.76 39.31
CA GLN A 166 30.98 -3.04 40.07
C GLN A 166 32.39 -3.57 39.80
N ILE A 167 32.56 -4.90 39.81
CA ILE A 167 33.83 -5.55 39.46
C ILE A 167 34.29 -5.14 38.05
N TYR A 168 33.36 -5.09 37.09
CA TYR A 168 33.66 -4.65 35.73
C TYR A 168 34.07 -3.17 35.68
N GLY A 169 33.39 -2.30 36.43
CA GLY A 169 33.77 -0.88 36.55
C GLY A 169 35.09 -0.64 37.29
N ASP A 170 35.45 -1.51 38.24
CA ASP A 170 36.74 -1.46 38.93
C ASP A 170 37.88 -1.95 38.02
N LYS A 171 37.61 -2.93 37.16
CA LYS A 171 38.55 -3.41 36.14
C LYS A 171 38.80 -2.38 35.04
N TYR A 172 37.77 -1.62 34.68
CA TYR A 172 37.81 -0.58 33.64
C TYR A 172 37.32 0.77 34.20
N PRO A 173 38.21 1.57 34.82
CA PRO A 173 37.84 2.81 35.52
C PRO A 173 37.14 3.85 34.63
N GLU A 174 37.43 3.81 33.33
CA GLU A 174 36.81 4.63 32.28
C GLU A 174 35.30 4.40 32.13
N PHE A 175 34.80 3.19 32.41
CA PHE A 175 33.38 2.85 32.33
C PHE A 175 32.63 3.07 33.65
N LYS A 176 33.36 3.24 34.75
CA LYS A 176 32.80 3.36 36.11
C LYS A 176 31.70 4.42 36.24
N PRO A 177 31.84 5.66 35.71
CA PRO A 177 30.78 6.66 35.79
C PRO A 177 29.48 6.24 35.09
N ALA A 178 29.58 5.55 33.95
CA ALA A 178 28.43 5.06 33.21
C ALA A 178 27.74 3.89 33.93
N ILE A 179 28.52 3.00 34.56
CA ILE A 179 28.02 1.88 35.37
C ILE A 179 27.31 2.39 36.62
N ASP A 180 27.89 3.36 37.33
CA ASP A 180 27.31 3.95 38.53
C ASP A 180 25.96 4.63 38.24
N LEU A 181 25.79 5.19 37.03
CA LEU A 181 24.52 5.74 36.56
C LEU A 181 23.50 4.64 36.19
N ALA A 182 23.97 3.50 35.66
CA ALA A 182 23.12 2.39 35.23
C ALA A 182 22.59 1.54 36.39
N LEU A 183 23.40 1.33 37.43
CA LEU A 183 23.07 0.54 38.62
C LEU A 183 21.69 0.88 39.25
N PRO A 184 21.36 2.15 39.57
CA PRO A 184 20.07 2.47 40.16
C PRO A 184 18.89 2.23 39.20
N GLN A 185 19.08 2.43 37.88
CA GLN A 185 18.04 2.16 36.89
C GLN A 185 17.72 0.66 36.80
N ILE A 186 18.77 -0.16 36.84
CA ILE A 186 18.67 -1.61 36.81
C ILE A 186 18.04 -2.15 38.11
N ASP A 187 18.39 -1.59 39.26
CA ASP A 187 17.78 -1.95 40.55
C ASP A 187 16.27 -1.67 40.56
N ILE A 188 15.86 -0.46 40.14
CA ILE A 188 14.43 -0.10 40.06
C ILE A 188 13.68 -1.05 39.10
N TYR A 189 14.28 -1.37 37.95
CA TYR A 189 13.68 -2.29 36.99
C TYR A 189 13.49 -3.69 37.59
N TYR A 190 14.53 -4.28 38.17
CA TYR A 190 14.46 -5.63 38.71
C TYR A 190 13.58 -5.73 39.97
N ARG A 191 13.50 -4.67 40.79
CA ARG A 191 12.53 -4.62 41.89
C ARG A 191 11.08 -4.71 41.38
N LYS A 192 10.74 -3.95 40.33
CA LYS A 192 9.41 -4.05 39.70
C LYS A 192 9.14 -5.45 39.15
N VAL A 193 10.16 -6.09 38.56
CA VAL A 193 10.08 -7.47 38.08
C VAL A 193 9.78 -8.43 39.25
N ILE A 194 10.55 -8.35 40.34
CA ILE A 194 10.37 -9.20 41.54
C ILE A 194 8.97 -9.02 42.14
N GLU A 195 8.51 -7.77 42.28
CA GLU A 195 7.16 -7.48 42.79
C GLU A 195 6.08 -8.15 41.93
N GLU A 196 6.19 -8.06 40.60
CA GLU A 196 5.26 -8.68 39.66
C GLU A 196 5.34 -10.20 39.66
N GLN A 197 6.52 -10.76 39.93
CA GLN A 197 6.70 -12.20 40.13
C GLN A 197 6.05 -12.71 41.43
N GLN A 198 6.05 -11.89 42.49
CA GLN A 198 5.51 -12.23 43.81
C GLN A 198 3.98 -12.11 43.89
N LYS A 199 3.34 -11.27 43.07
CA LYS A 199 1.89 -11.05 43.04
C LYS A 199 1.04 -12.31 42.78
N VAL A 200 1.63 -13.44 42.37
CA VAL A 200 0.90 -14.62 41.87
C VAL A 200 1.20 -15.93 42.63
N SER A 201 1.91 -15.91 43.76
CA SER A 201 2.26 -17.14 44.48
C SER A 201 1.11 -17.80 45.27
N ALA A 202 -0.18 -17.54 44.98
CA ALA A 202 -1.29 -17.99 45.82
C ALA A 202 -2.45 -18.78 45.17
N ASP A 203 -2.70 -18.77 43.84
CA ASP A 203 -3.74 -19.64 43.24
C ASP A 203 -3.59 -19.77 41.71
N LYS A 204 -3.71 -21.01 41.18
CA LYS A 204 -3.87 -21.45 39.77
C LYS A 204 -2.68 -21.42 38.80
N GLN A 205 -2.16 -22.63 38.58
CA GLN A 205 -1.08 -23.03 37.69
C GLN A 205 -1.49 -22.97 36.19
N ASP A 206 -0.53 -22.59 35.33
CA ASP A 206 -0.53 -22.47 33.86
C ASP A 206 -1.12 -21.21 33.18
N ARG A 207 -2.35 -20.77 33.44
CA ARG A 207 -2.92 -19.59 32.70
C ARG A 207 -2.21 -18.28 33.04
N ASP A 208 -1.60 -18.23 34.21
CA ASP A 208 -0.87 -17.06 34.71
C ASP A 208 0.57 -16.98 34.19
N LEU A 209 1.16 -18.06 33.68
CA LEU A 209 2.58 -18.05 33.31
C LEU A 209 2.84 -17.23 32.04
N THR A 210 2.03 -17.42 31.00
CA THR A 210 2.15 -16.68 29.74
C THR A 210 1.75 -15.21 29.91
N LEU A 211 0.70 -14.96 30.69
CA LEU A 211 0.26 -13.60 31.03
C LEU A 211 1.34 -12.88 31.87
N ARG A 212 2.01 -13.60 32.78
CA ARG A 212 3.16 -13.10 33.54
C ARG A 212 4.34 -12.78 32.64
N GLN A 213 4.72 -13.67 31.73
CA GLN A 213 5.78 -13.40 30.76
C GLN A 213 5.46 -12.16 29.91
N LEU A 214 4.19 -12.00 29.54
CA LEU A 214 3.74 -10.83 28.82
C LEU A 214 3.82 -9.54 29.65
N ARG A 215 3.47 -9.57 30.95
CA ARG A 215 3.65 -8.43 31.86
C ARG A 215 5.12 -8.06 32.05
N LEU A 216 5.97 -9.07 32.25
CA LEU A 216 7.42 -8.90 32.36
C LEU A 216 8.01 -8.30 31.07
N GLY A 217 7.55 -8.79 29.91
CA GLY A 217 7.87 -8.22 28.61
C GLY A 217 7.42 -6.76 28.48
N LEU A 218 6.19 -6.46 28.89
CA LEU A 218 5.64 -5.11 28.85
C LEU A 218 6.41 -4.15 29.77
N LEU A 219 6.91 -4.62 30.92
CA LEU A 219 7.78 -3.87 31.82
C LEU A 219 9.15 -3.61 31.20
N ALA A 220 9.74 -4.60 30.53
CA ALA A 220 10.97 -4.41 29.77
C ALA A 220 10.78 -3.39 28.63
N MET A 221 9.61 -3.36 28.01
CA MET A 221 9.24 -2.37 26.98
C MET A 221 9.07 -0.95 27.55
N GLU A 222 8.85 -0.76 28.85
CA GLU A 222 8.69 0.57 29.46
C GLU A 222 9.95 1.42 29.31
N THR A 223 11.12 0.81 29.52
CA THR A 223 12.40 1.50 29.43
C THR A 223 12.83 1.71 27.97
N ILE A 224 12.41 0.83 27.05
CA ILE A 224 12.91 0.82 25.66
C ILE A 224 11.97 1.53 24.69
N TYR A 225 10.67 1.23 24.78
CA TYR A 225 9.60 1.64 23.87
C TYR A 225 8.34 2.10 24.63
N PRO A 226 8.40 3.26 25.32
CA PRO A 226 7.31 3.73 26.19
C PRO A 226 5.96 3.88 25.48
N ASN A 227 5.95 4.29 24.21
CA ASN A 227 4.72 4.45 23.43
C ASN A 227 4.09 3.09 23.10
N THR A 228 4.89 2.13 22.65
CA THR A 228 4.44 0.75 22.41
C THR A 228 3.92 0.13 23.70
N LYS A 229 4.61 0.35 24.83
CA LYS A 229 4.19 -0.12 26.16
C LYS A 229 2.83 0.43 26.55
N LYS A 230 2.58 1.73 26.32
CA LYS A 230 1.27 2.34 26.59
C LYS A 230 0.17 1.75 25.72
N ALA A 231 0.40 1.64 24.41
CA ALA A 231 -0.57 1.10 23.46
C ALA A 231 -0.89 -0.36 23.77
N LEU A 232 0.13 -1.21 23.90
CA LEU A 232 -0.04 -2.63 24.18
C LEU A 232 -0.61 -2.84 25.59
N GLY A 233 -0.14 -2.09 26.60
CA GLY A 233 -0.70 -2.15 27.95
C GLY A 233 -2.20 -1.82 27.99
N ALA A 234 -2.65 -0.83 27.22
CA ALA A 234 -4.08 -0.52 27.10
C ALA A 234 -4.86 -1.64 26.41
N LEU A 235 -4.31 -2.27 25.38
CA LEU A 235 -4.94 -3.41 24.69
C LEU A 235 -5.02 -4.66 25.58
N LEU A 236 -4.07 -4.81 26.50
CA LEU A 236 -3.98 -5.93 27.43
C LEU A 236 -4.75 -5.72 28.74
N ALA A 237 -5.00 -4.47 29.15
CA ALA A 237 -5.73 -4.18 30.39
C ALA A 237 -7.11 -4.86 30.43
N GLY A 238 -7.82 -4.89 29.29
CA GLY A 238 -9.08 -5.62 29.18
C GLY A 238 -8.91 -7.12 29.35
N ALA A 239 -7.86 -7.71 28.78
CA ALA A 239 -7.58 -9.15 28.86
C ALA A 239 -7.40 -9.66 30.29
N GLU A 240 -6.91 -8.83 31.20
CA GLU A 240 -6.77 -9.17 32.62
C GLU A 240 -8.13 -9.24 33.33
N GLU A 241 -9.07 -8.39 32.96
CA GLU A 241 -10.43 -8.41 33.49
C GLU A 241 -11.17 -9.68 33.01
N TYR A 242 -11.01 -10.06 31.75
CA TYR A 242 -11.59 -11.28 31.19
C TYR A 242 -10.92 -12.56 31.74
N ALA A 243 -9.61 -12.53 31.99
CA ALA A 243 -8.90 -13.62 32.66
C ALA A 243 -9.44 -13.88 34.08
N LYS A 244 -9.76 -12.81 34.84
CA LYS A 244 -10.40 -12.92 36.16
C LYS A 244 -11.80 -13.51 36.10
N LYS A 245 -12.52 -13.34 34.99
CA LYS A 245 -13.86 -13.88 34.73
C LYS A 245 -13.84 -15.34 34.22
N GLY A 246 -12.68 -15.99 34.12
CA GLY A 246 -12.53 -17.38 33.71
C GLY A 246 -12.44 -17.62 32.20
N GLU A 247 -12.47 -16.56 31.39
CA GLU A 247 -12.29 -16.60 29.93
C GLU A 247 -10.81 -16.69 29.52
N GLN A 248 -10.55 -17.01 28.25
CA GLN A 248 -9.20 -17.03 27.68
C GLN A 248 -8.69 -15.60 27.45
N GLY A 249 -8.25 -14.92 28.51
CA GLY A 249 -7.74 -13.54 28.44
C GLY A 249 -6.67 -13.33 27.36
N LEU A 250 -5.81 -14.33 27.13
CA LEU A 250 -4.78 -14.29 26.06
C LEU A 250 -5.38 -14.24 24.64
N VAL A 251 -6.50 -14.91 24.41
CA VAL A 251 -7.18 -14.87 23.11
C VAL A 251 -7.81 -13.49 22.91
N THR A 252 -8.42 -12.92 23.95
CA THR A 252 -8.98 -11.56 23.89
C THR A 252 -7.88 -10.50 23.69
N ALA A 253 -6.76 -10.62 24.41
CA ALA A 253 -5.57 -9.79 24.21
C ALA A 253 -5.10 -9.83 22.75
N ARG A 254 -5.04 -11.04 22.18
CA ARG A 254 -4.66 -11.24 20.79
C ARG A 254 -5.66 -10.58 19.84
N ASN A 255 -6.95 -10.80 20.03
CA ASN A 255 -8.00 -10.21 19.20
C ASN A 255 -7.98 -8.67 19.27
N ASN A 256 -7.68 -8.09 20.42
CA ASN A 256 -7.53 -6.64 20.58
C ASN A 256 -6.37 -6.09 19.75
N VAL A 257 -5.22 -6.78 19.75
CA VAL A 257 -4.06 -6.42 18.92
C VAL A 257 -4.37 -6.60 17.43
N GLU A 258 -5.05 -7.67 17.06
CA GLU A 258 -5.50 -7.91 15.68
C GLU A 258 -6.47 -6.81 15.20
N SER A 259 -7.43 -6.42 16.04
CA SER A 259 -8.36 -5.32 15.75
C SER A 259 -7.62 -3.99 15.60
N TRP A 260 -6.72 -3.66 16.52
CA TRP A 260 -5.91 -2.44 16.46
C TRP A 260 -5.07 -2.35 15.17
N PHE A 261 -4.55 -3.49 14.71
CA PHE A 261 -3.88 -3.59 13.42
C PHE A 261 -4.84 -3.42 12.24
N ASN A 262 -5.98 -4.10 12.24
CA ASN A 262 -6.99 -3.97 11.18
C ASN A 262 -7.50 -2.53 11.05
N ASP A 263 -7.84 -1.87 12.15
CA ASP A 263 -8.29 -0.47 12.15
C ASP A 263 -7.24 0.46 11.53
N SER A 264 -5.96 0.18 11.79
CA SER A 264 -4.85 0.93 11.22
C SER A 264 -4.65 0.66 9.73
N MET A 265 -4.84 -0.59 9.31
CA MET A 265 -4.82 -0.97 7.89
C MET A 265 -6.03 -0.41 7.13
N ASP A 266 -7.22 -0.36 7.72
CA ASP A 266 -8.42 0.23 7.10
C ASP A 266 -8.26 1.72 6.86
N ARG A 267 -7.67 2.45 7.82
CA ARG A 267 -7.29 3.85 7.63
C ARG A 267 -6.30 4.02 6.48
N LEU A 268 -5.29 3.16 6.41
CA LEU A 268 -4.30 3.17 5.35
C LEU A 268 -4.94 2.90 3.98
N ILE A 269 -5.81 1.88 3.88
CA ILE A 269 -6.57 1.54 2.68
C ILE A 269 -7.44 2.73 2.24
N GLY A 270 -8.09 3.42 3.17
CA GLY A 270 -8.88 4.62 2.89
C GLY A 270 -8.06 5.75 2.26
N LEU A 271 -6.88 6.05 2.82
CA LEU A 271 -5.96 7.05 2.27
C LEU A 271 -5.43 6.64 0.89
N TYR A 272 -5.11 5.35 0.70
CA TYR A 272 -4.72 4.83 -0.61
C TYR A 272 -5.82 4.96 -1.64
N LYS A 273 -7.06 4.61 -1.30
CA LYS A 273 -8.21 4.70 -2.22
C LYS A 273 -8.41 6.14 -2.72
N ARG A 274 -8.30 7.12 -1.82
CA ARG A 274 -8.40 8.55 -2.17
C ARG A 274 -7.28 9.01 -3.09
N LYS A 275 -6.03 8.60 -2.82
CA LYS A 275 -4.88 8.92 -3.68
C LYS A 275 -4.98 8.21 -5.04
N ALA A 276 -5.33 6.93 -5.04
CA ALA A 276 -5.51 6.13 -6.25
C ALA A 276 -6.57 6.73 -7.16
N GLN A 277 -7.73 7.15 -6.62
CA GLN A 277 -8.78 7.83 -7.40
C GLN A 277 -8.29 9.12 -8.08
N LYS A 278 -7.54 9.97 -7.36
CA LYS A 278 -6.95 11.20 -7.96
C LYS A 278 -5.95 10.89 -9.06
N ILE A 279 -5.15 9.85 -8.87
CA ILE A 279 -4.14 9.41 -9.84
C ILE A 279 -4.82 8.77 -11.06
N ALA A 280 -5.84 7.95 -10.85
CA ALA A 280 -6.67 7.36 -11.90
C ALA A 280 -7.29 8.46 -12.78
N PHE A 281 -7.83 9.50 -12.15
CA PHE A 281 -8.38 10.66 -12.85
C PHE A 281 -7.31 11.42 -13.65
N ALA A 282 -6.14 11.67 -13.06
CA ALA A 282 -5.04 12.34 -13.76
C ALA A 282 -4.55 11.51 -14.96
N ILE A 283 -4.37 10.19 -14.79
CA ILE A 283 -3.98 9.27 -15.87
C ILE A 283 -5.07 9.24 -16.95
N GLY A 284 -6.34 9.12 -16.56
CA GLY A 284 -7.48 9.12 -17.47
C GLY A 284 -7.57 10.41 -18.28
N LEU A 285 -7.34 11.56 -17.65
CA LEU A 285 -7.34 12.86 -18.32
C LEU A 285 -6.15 12.99 -19.29
N VAL A 286 -4.96 12.54 -18.88
CA VAL A 286 -3.78 12.51 -19.76
C VAL A 286 -4.00 11.59 -20.95
N LEU A 287 -4.57 10.39 -20.74
CA LEU A 287 -4.94 9.48 -21.83
C LEU A 287 -5.97 10.11 -22.76
N ALA A 288 -7.01 10.74 -22.21
CA ALA A 288 -8.03 11.44 -22.99
C ALA A 288 -7.41 12.56 -23.85
N LEU A 289 -6.46 13.32 -23.32
CA LEU A 289 -5.74 14.36 -24.05
C LEU A 289 -4.82 13.79 -25.14
N LEU A 290 -4.00 12.80 -24.80
CA LEU A 290 -3.03 12.20 -25.73
C LEU A 290 -3.73 11.50 -26.90
N LEU A 291 -4.80 10.75 -26.60
CA LEU A 291 -5.58 10.01 -27.58
C LEU A 291 -6.71 10.87 -28.19
N ASN A 292 -6.86 12.13 -27.76
CA ASN A 292 -7.95 13.03 -28.16
C ASN A 292 -9.35 12.38 -28.03
N VAL A 293 -9.59 11.68 -26.92
CA VAL A 293 -10.83 10.96 -26.67
C VAL A 293 -11.82 11.89 -25.96
N ASP A 294 -12.67 12.53 -26.76
CA ASP A 294 -13.73 13.43 -26.27
C ASP A 294 -15.09 12.70 -26.26
N SER A 295 -15.65 12.51 -25.05
CA SER A 295 -16.92 11.80 -24.88
C SER A 295 -18.10 12.48 -25.58
N ILE A 296 -18.12 13.82 -25.64
CA ILE A 296 -19.20 14.58 -26.29
C ILE A 296 -19.09 14.47 -27.81
N ASN A 297 -17.87 14.64 -28.34
CA ASN A 297 -17.64 14.49 -29.78
C ASN A 297 -17.97 13.07 -30.25
N ILE A 298 -17.52 12.05 -29.50
CA ILE A 298 -17.83 10.65 -29.81
C ILE A 298 -19.35 10.42 -29.75
N ALA A 299 -20.05 10.90 -28.72
CA ALA A 299 -21.50 10.76 -28.62
C ALA A 299 -22.22 11.34 -29.85
N THR A 300 -21.82 12.54 -30.29
CA THR A 300 -22.40 13.19 -31.48
C THR A 300 -22.04 12.47 -32.78
N SER A 301 -20.83 11.93 -32.89
CA SER A 301 -20.39 11.12 -34.04
C SER A 301 -21.17 9.81 -34.14
N LEU A 302 -21.34 9.09 -33.03
CA LEU A 302 -22.15 7.86 -32.97
C LEU A 302 -23.62 8.12 -33.25
N TRP A 303 -24.13 9.29 -32.89
CA TRP A 303 -25.50 9.68 -33.20
C TRP A 303 -25.68 9.94 -34.70
N ARG A 304 -24.74 10.65 -35.34
CA ARG A 304 -24.81 11.07 -36.74
C ARG A 304 -24.48 9.94 -37.74
N GLU A 305 -23.64 8.98 -37.36
CA GLU A 305 -23.13 7.94 -38.25
C GLU A 305 -23.64 6.53 -37.85
N PRO A 306 -24.68 6.00 -38.52
CA PRO A 306 -25.25 4.68 -38.19
C PRO A 306 -24.29 3.51 -38.36
N THR A 307 -23.43 3.55 -39.38
CA THR A 307 -22.47 2.48 -39.71
C THR A 307 -21.41 2.34 -38.62
N LEU A 308 -20.84 3.46 -38.17
CA LEU A 308 -19.86 3.51 -37.08
C LEU A 308 -20.48 2.97 -35.77
N ARG A 309 -21.70 3.42 -35.46
CA ARG A 309 -22.43 2.96 -34.27
C ARG A 309 -22.64 1.45 -34.27
N GLN A 310 -23.10 0.87 -35.38
CA GLN A 310 -23.34 -0.56 -35.48
C GLN A 310 -22.06 -1.40 -35.32
N ALA A 311 -20.94 -0.94 -35.90
CA ALA A 311 -19.65 -1.62 -35.77
C ALA A 311 -19.16 -1.68 -34.31
N ILE A 312 -19.25 -0.57 -33.58
CA ILE A 312 -18.81 -0.52 -32.17
C ILE A 312 -19.71 -1.37 -31.29
N VAL A 313 -21.02 -1.32 -31.50
CA VAL A 313 -21.97 -2.14 -30.74
C VAL A 313 -21.72 -3.63 -30.97
N ALA A 314 -21.40 -4.05 -32.20
CA ALA A 314 -21.03 -5.44 -32.48
C ALA A 314 -19.81 -5.89 -31.65
N ASN A 315 -18.76 -5.08 -31.63
CA ASN A 315 -17.55 -5.35 -30.84
C ASN A 315 -17.85 -5.37 -29.33
N ALA A 316 -18.66 -4.43 -28.85
CA ALA A 316 -19.08 -4.37 -27.45
C ALA A 316 -19.88 -5.61 -27.03
N THR A 317 -20.77 -6.12 -27.90
CA THR A 317 -21.51 -7.36 -27.66
C THR A 317 -20.61 -8.58 -27.64
N ALA A 318 -19.65 -8.67 -28.57
CA ALA A 318 -18.68 -9.76 -28.60
C ALA A 318 -17.83 -9.79 -27.31
N TYR A 319 -17.35 -8.62 -26.87
CA TYR A 319 -16.57 -8.49 -25.64
C TYR A 319 -17.35 -8.92 -24.38
N ALA A 320 -18.61 -8.49 -24.26
CA ALA A 320 -19.46 -8.83 -23.12
C ALA A 320 -19.81 -10.33 -23.06
N GLN A 321 -19.98 -10.97 -24.22
CA GLN A 321 -20.26 -12.41 -24.32
C GLN A 321 -19.03 -13.27 -24.06
N GLN A 322 -17.84 -12.81 -24.47
CA GLN A 322 -16.59 -13.55 -24.25
C GLN A 322 -16.13 -13.53 -22.77
N THR A 323 -16.57 -12.56 -21.98
CA THR A 323 -16.11 -12.31 -20.60
C THR A 323 -17.13 -12.78 -19.54
N GLN A 324 -17.72 -13.96 -19.72
CA GLN A 324 -18.61 -14.56 -18.69
C GLN A 324 -17.87 -15.00 -17.42
N THR A 325 -16.54 -14.99 -17.41
CA THR A 325 -15.69 -15.16 -16.22
C THR A 325 -15.44 -13.80 -15.53
N PRO A 326 -15.40 -13.74 -14.18
CA PRO A 326 -15.13 -12.49 -13.47
C PRO A 326 -13.80 -11.88 -13.91
N LEU A 327 -13.80 -10.59 -14.23
CA LEU A 327 -12.56 -9.84 -14.39
C LEU A 327 -11.76 -9.92 -13.07
N PRO A 328 -10.46 -10.25 -13.09
CA PRO A 328 -9.65 -10.25 -11.88
C PRO A 328 -9.57 -8.83 -11.35
N GLY A 329 -10.32 -8.55 -10.28
CA GLY A 329 -10.37 -7.21 -9.69
C GLY A 329 -11.47 -6.95 -8.67
N THR A 330 -12.45 -7.84 -8.49
CA THR A 330 -13.54 -7.61 -7.52
C THR A 330 -13.29 -8.16 -6.12
N GLU A 331 -12.14 -8.79 -5.86
CA GLU A 331 -11.74 -9.14 -4.50
C GLU A 331 -10.42 -8.47 -4.15
N SER A 332 -10.47 -7.65 -3.10
CA SER A 332 -9.33 -7.08 -2.43
C SER A 332 -8.37 -8.18 -1.99
N GLY A 333 -7.34 -8.42 -2.79
CA GLY A 333 -6.15 -9.17 -2.40
C GLY A 333 -6.00 -10.53 -3.04
N GLN A 334 -5.56 -10.58 -4.30
CA GLN A 334 -4.60 -11.59 -4.76
C GLN A 334 -3.97 -11.17 -6.09
N ALA A 335 -2.64 -11.07 -6.07
CA ALA A 335 -1.79 -10.89 -7.24
C ALA A 335 -1.65 -12.21 -8.00
N GLY A 336 -1.56 -12.19 -9.34
CA GLY A 336 -1.12 -13.40 -10.03
C GLY A 336 -1.15 -13.47 -11.55
N THR A 337 -1.90 -12.64 -12.28
CA THR A 337 -1.97 -12.81 -13.75
C THR A 337 -1.19 -11.73 -14.49
N SER A 338 -0.25 -12.19 -15.33
CA SER A 338 0.65 -11.37 -16.14
C SER A 338 -0.11 -10.30 -16.95
N PRO A 339 0.24 -9.00 -16.80
CA PRO A 339 -0.43 -7.88 -17.47
C PRO A 339 -0.22 -7.84 -19.00
N VAL A 340 0.70 -8.63 -19.55
CA VAL A 340 1.09 -8.56 -20.97
C VAL A 340 0.08 -9.26 -21.90
N ALA A 341 -0.59 -10.31 -21.42
CA ALA A 341 -1.56 -11.06 -22.24
C ALA A 341 -2.84 -10.25 -22.52
N SER A 342 -3.26 -9.41 -21.57
CA SER A 342 -4.44 -8.53 -21.69
C SER A 342 -4.20 -7.36 -22.65
N VAL A 343 -2.98 -6.80 -22.64
CA VAL A 343 -2.58 -5.66 -23.47
C VAL A 343 -2.54 -6.02 -24.95
N LYS A 344 -2.03 -7.20 -25.30
CA LYS A 344 -1.93 -7.62 -26.71
C LYS A 344 -3.31 -7.82 -27.34
N LYS A 345 -4.25 -8.41 -26.60
CA LYS A 345 -5.62 -8.63 -27.05
C LYS A 345 -6.41 -7.32 -27.18
N LEU A 346 -6.26 -6.40 -26.23
CA LEU A 346 -6.86 -5.06 -26.31
C LEU A 346 -6.28 -4.23 -27.47
N GLN A 347 -4.97 -4.34 -27.72
CA GLN A 347 -4.32 -3.63 -28.82
C GLN A 347 -4.75 -4.16 -30.19
N GLU A 348 -4.94 -5.47 -30.34
CA GLU A 348 -5.50 -6.09 -31.54
C GLU A 348 -6.97 -5.65 -31.76
N GLU A 349 -7.77 -5.55 -30.70
CA GLU A 349 -9.18 -5.12 -30.77
C GLU A 349 -9.34 -3.60 -31.02
N LEU A 350 -8.53 -2.74 -30.40
CA LEU A 350 -8.54 -1.28 -30.63
C LEU A 350 -8.13 -0.91 -32.07
N THR A 351 -7.19 -1.65 -32.65
CA THR A 351 -6.72 -1.41 -34.03
C THR A 351 -7.79 -1.81 -35.06
N ALA A 352 -8.64 -2.78 -34.73
CA ALA A 352 -9.75 -3.20 -35.59
C ALA A 352 -10.97 -2.25 -35.55
N LEU A 353 -11.01 -1.31 -34.58
CA LEU A 353 -12.22 -0.57 -34.26
C LEU A 353 -12.45 0.72 -35.08
N ASN A 354 -11.47 1.15 -35.90
CA ASN A 354 -11.48 2.36 -36.75
C ASN A 354 -12.21 3.56 -36.11
N LEU A 355 -12.01 3.74 -34.80
CA LEU A 355 -12.66 4.79 -34.03
C LEU A 355 -12.09 6.15 -34.46
N PRO A 356 -12.90 7.23 -34.46
CA PRO A 356 -12.42 8.60 -34.66
C PRO A 356 -11.66 9.08 -33.41
N LEU A 357 -10.56 8.40 -33.08
CA LEU A 357 -9.63 8.75 -32.03
C LEU A 357 -8.42 9.46 -32.64
N GLY A 358 -7.79 10.31 -31.85
CA GLY A 358 -6.55 10.98 -32.22
C GLY A 358 -6.74 12.37 -32.79
N TRP A 359 -5.60 13.04 -32.93
CA TRP A 359 -5.51 14.40 -33.44
C TRP A 359 -5.53 14.39 -34.95
N THR A 360 -6.48 15.08 -35.58
CA THR A 360 -6.56 15.18 -37.04
C THR A 360 -5.61 16.28 -37.50
N LEU A 361 -4.61 15.87 -38.27
CA LEU A 361 -3.61 16.76 -38.84
C LEU A 361 -3.97 17.04 -40.30
N THR A 362 -4.50 18.22 -40.57
CA THR A 362 -4.83 18.65 -41.94
C THR A 362 -3.70 19.50 -42.52
N PRO A 363 -3.28 19.24 -43.77
CA PRO A 363 -2.31 20.10 -44.43
C PRO A 363 -2.91 21.47 -44.74
N PHE A 364 -2.10 22.51 -44.72
CA PHE A 364 -2.47 23.86 -45.14
C PHE A 364 -1.35 24.48 -45.97
N ASP A 365 -1.72 25.43 -46.83
CA ASP A 365 -0.75 26.16 -47.65
C ASP A 365 0.03 27.14 -46.77
N THR A 366 1.36 27.04 -46.82
CA THR A 366 2.26 27.87 -46.02
C THR A 366 2.53 29.24 -46.65
N GLY A 367 2.07 29.48 -47.89
CA GLY A 367 2.31 30.75 -48.59
C GLY A 367 3.81 31.08 -48.72
N GLY A 368 4.66 30.06 -48.77
CA GLY A 368 6.12 30.20 -48.84
C GLY A 368 6.85 30.33 -47.50
N LYS A 369 6.14 30.27 -46.36
CA LYS A 369 6.75 30.30 -45.01
C LYS A 369 7.21 28.92 -44.53
N GLN A 370 8.20 28.90 -43.63
CA GLN A 370 8.75 27.67 -43.05
C GLN A 370 7.86 27.11 -41.93
N CYS A 371 7.75 25.79 -41.85
CA CYS A 371 7.06 25.12 -40.74
C CYS A 371 7.92 25.10 -39.49
N ALA A 372 7.38 25.58 -38.36
CA ALA A 372 8.01 25.39 -37.07
C ALA A 372 6.96 25.07 -35.99
N LEU A 373 7.33 24.21 -35.02
CA LEU A 373 6.47 23.93 -33.86
C LEU A 373 6.33 25.15 -32.94
N ILE A 374 7.34 26.02 -32.92
CA ILE A 374 7.34 27.28 -32.19
C ILE A 374 7.91 28.31 -33.17
N PRO A 375 7.09 29.19 -33.77
CA PRO A 375 7.58 30.21 -34.70
C PRO A 375 8.33 31.29 -33.91
N ILE A 376 9.63 31.43 -34.17
CA ILE A 376 10.50 32.43 -33.52
C ILE A 376 10.73 33.63 -34.46
N ASN A 377 10.65 33.39 -35.77
CA ASN A 377 10.88 34.37 -36.81
C ASN A 377 9.60 34.67 -37.64
N ALA A 378 9.56 35.82 -38.30
CA ALA A 378 8.41 36.25 -39.12
C ALA A 378 8.18 35.40 -40.39
N ASP A 379 9.19 34.64 -40.81
CA ASP A 379 9.17 33.69 -41.92
C ASP A 379 8.70 32.28 -41.52
N GLN A 380 8.33 32.07 -40.25
CA GLN A 380 7.85 30.80 -39.71
C GLN A 380 6.35 30.84 -39.40
N ILE A 381 5.65 29.72 -39.64
CA ILE A 381 4.26 29.51 -39.21
C ILE A 381 4.22 28.31 -38.27
N PHE A 382 3.35 28.40 -37.25
CA PHE A 382 3.05 27.28 -36.37
C PHE A 382 2.47 26.09 -37.17
N GLY A 383 3.15 24.95 -37.10
CA GLY A 383 2.67 23.72 -37.72
C GLY A 383 3.58 22.54 -37.46
N PHE A 384 3.02 21.34 -37.58
CA PHE A 384 3.77 20.09 -37.56
C PHE A 384 4.26 19.80 -38.97
N SER A 385 5.58 19.73 -39.16
CA SER A 385 6.15 19.31 -40.43
C SER A 385 5.90 17.82 -40.65
N GLY A 386 5.31 17.48 -41.79
CA GLY A 386 5.06 16.09 -42.17
C GLY A 386 5.25 15.90 -43.67
N LYS A 387 5.28 14.65 -44.11
CA LYS A 387 5.20 14.31 -45.53
C LYS A 387 3.75 13.99 -45.92
N ASP A 388 3.38 14.32 -47.15
CA ASP A 388 2.14 13.86 -47.77
C ASP A 388 2.32 12.44 -48.38
N GLU A 389 1.25 11.89 -48.96
CA GLU A 389 1.28 10.58 -49.65
C GLU A 389 2.25 10.55 -50.85
N LYS A 390 2.65 11.72 -51.36
CA LYS A 390 3.58 11.91 -52.48
C LYS A 390 5.01 12.25 -52.03
N GLY A 391 5.28 12.24 -50.72
CA GLY A 391 6.60 12.51 -50.15
C GLY A 391 7.00 13.98 -50.05
N GLN A 392 6.12 14.93 -50.36
CA GLN A 392 6.36 16.38 -50.26
C GLN A 392 6.23 16.86 -48.81
N SER A 393 7.09 17.80 -48.41
CA SER A 393 7.05 18.43 -47.10
C SER A 393 5.86 19.38 -47.01
N VAL A 394 4.85 19.01 -46.23
CA VAL A 394 3.65 19.81 -45.97
C VAL A 394 3.58 20.20 -44.51
N CYS A 395 3.15 21.45 -44.25
CA CYS A 395 2.78 21.86 -42.91
C CYS A 395 1.38 21.37 -42.57
N LYS A 396 1.23 20.79 -41.38
CA LYS A 396 -0.06 20.34 -40.86
C LYS A 396 -0.39 21.07 -39.57
N TYR A 397 -1.65 21.45 -39.40
CA TYR A 397 -2.17 21.96 -38.13
C TYR A 397 -3.21 20.99 -37.57
N VAL A 398 -3.48 21.09 -36.29
CA VAL A 398 -4.51 20.28 -35.62
C VAL A 398 -5.87 20.92 -35.89
N SER A 399 -6.67 20.31 -36.78
CA SER A 399 -7.95 20.86 -37.21
C SER A 399 -9.11 20.53 -36.29
N ASN A 400 -9.02 19.44 -35.53
CA ASN A 400 -10.04 19.07 -34.55
C ASN A 400 -9.82 19.73 -33.17
N PHE A 401 -8.96 20.75 -33.08
CA PHE A 401 -8.90 21.63 -31.93
C PHE A 401 -9.79 22.86 -32.18
N PRO A 402 -10.92 22.98 -31.48
CA PRO A 402 -11.87 24.05 -31.72
C PRO A 402 -11.26 25.41 -31.37
N ILE A 403 -11.34 26.34 -32.32
CA ILE A 403 -10.82 27.70 -32.20
C ILE A 403 -11.85 28.61 -31.50
N ASP A 404 -13.14 28.27 -31.58
CA ASP A 404 -14.23 28.99 -30.94
C ASP A 404 -14.35 28.67 -29.44
N TRP A 405 -14.66 29.67 -28.61
CA TRP A 405 -14.77 29.52 -27.16
C TRP A 405 -15.82 28.48 -26.72
N SER A 406 -16.98 28.43 -27.39
CA SER A 406 -18.06 27.47 -27.07
C SER A 406 -17.65 26.03 -27.39
N SER A 407 -17.03 25.82 -28.55
CA SER A 407 -16.54 24.52 -28.99
C SER A 407 -15.32 24.08 -28.15
N GLY A 408 -14.48 25.03 -27.73
CA GLY A 408 -13.40 24.83 -26.75
C GLY A 408 -13.91 24.34 -25.40
N LEU A 409 -14.95 24.99 -24.87
CA LEU A 409 -15.59 24.57 -23.62
C LEU A 409 -16.21 23.18 -23.74
N ALA A 410 -16.91 22.90 -24.85
CA ALA A 410 -17.49 21.58 -25.10
C ALA A 410 -16.41 20.49 -25.15
N LYS A 411 -15.29 20.75 -25.83
CA LYS A 411 -14.16 19.81 -25.87
C LYS A 411 -13.52 19.60 -24.51
N PHE A 412 -13.33 20.66 -23.74
CA PHE A 412 -12.83 20.57 -22.37
C PHE A 412 -13.77 19.75 -21.48
N ALA A 413 -15.08 20.01 -21.55
CA ALA A 413 -16.09 19.26 -20.82
C ALA A 413 -16.10 17.78 -21.22
N GLY A 414 -15.96 17.49 -22.52
CA GLY A 414 -15.89 16.13 -23.04
C GLY A 414 -14.65 15.37 -22.59
N LEU A 415 -13.49 16.02 -22.57
CA LEU A 415 -12.24 15.44 -22.04
C LEU A 415 -12.31 15.22 -20.52
N MET A 416 -12.91 16.15 -19.78
CA MET A 416 -13.15 16.00 -18.35
C MET A 416 -14.09 14.83 -18.05
N MET A 417 -15.16 14.68 -18.84
CA MET A 417 -16.08 13.54 -18.75
C MET A 417 -15.37 12.22 -19.03
N THR A 418 -14.53 12.18 -20.07
CA THR A 418 -13.69 11.00 -20.37
C THR A 418 -12.74 10.67 -19.22
N GLY A 419 -12.04 11.66 -18.66
CA GLY A 419 -11.13 11.47 -17.52
C GLY A 419 -11.85 10.96 -16.27
N ALA A 420 -13.03 11.51 -15.97
CA ALA A 420 -13.88 11.05 -14.88
C ALA A 420 -14.38 9.62 -15.10
N ALA A 421 -14.80 9.30 -16.32
CA ALA A 421 -15.22 7.95 -16.67
C ALA A 421 -14.07 6.94 -16.53
N ALA A 422 -12.87 7.28 -17.03
CA ALA A 422 -11.68 6.45 -16.90
C ALA A 422 -11.35 6.15 -15.41
N ALA A 423 -11.48 7.15 -14.53
CA ALA A 423 -11.19 7.04 -13.09
C ALA A 423 -12.12 6.09 -12.31
N GLN A 424 -13.34 5.88 -12.80
CA GLN A 424 -14.33 5.01 -12.16
C GLN A 424 -13.94 3.52 -12.22
N GLY A 425 -13.11 3.15 -13.20
CA GLY A 425 -12.55 1.82 -13.35
C GLY A 425 -13.38 0.88 -14.23
N ALA A 426 -12.69 -0.13 -14.77
CA ALA A 426 -13.25 -1.06 -15.75
C ALA A 426 -14.42 -1.92 -15.22
N PRO A 427 -14.39 -2.43 -13.96
CA PRO A 427 -15.49 -3.26 -13.45
C PRO A 427 -16.85 -2.53 -13.48
N PHE A 428 -16.87 -1.24 -13.14
CA PHE A 428 -18.08 -0.44 -13.16
C PHE A 428 -18.71 -0.35 -14.57
N TRP A 429 -17.90 -0.01 -15.58
CA TRP A 429 -18.39 0.11 -16.95
C TRP A 429 -18.74 -1.23 -17.56
N PHE A 430 -18.08 -2.31 -17.13
CA PHE A 430 -18.41 -3.67 -17.57
C PHE A 430 -19.78 -4.12 -17.08
N ASP A 431 -20.11 -3.84 -15.81
CA ASP A 431 -21.43 -4.12 -15.25
C ASP A 431 -22.53 -3.33 -15.96
N ILE A 432 -22.26 -2.05 -16.29
CA ILE A 432 -23.18 -1.22 -17.08
C ILE A 432 -23.34 -1.80 -18.48
N LEU A 433 -22.24 -2.17 -19.14
CA LEU A 433 -22.26 -2.74 -20.49
C LEU A 433 -23.13 -4.01 -20.54
N LYS A 434 -22.95 -4.92 -19.58
CA LYS A 434 -23.77 -6.13 -19.45
C LYS A 434 -25.25 -5.80 -19.30
N LYS A 435 -25.60 -4.85 -18.43
CA LYS A 435 -26.99 -4.42 -18.24
C LYS A 435 -27.60 -3.88 -19.53
N LEU A 436 -26.88 -3.02 -20.28
CA LEU A 436 -27.38 -2.45 -21.53
C LEU A 436 -27.57 -3.50 -22.64
N ILE A 437 -26.66 -4.46 -22.76
CA ILE A 437 -26.76 -5.56 -23.74
C ILE A 437 -27.92 -6.51 -23.40
N ASN A 438 -28.14 -6.80 -22.13
CA ASN A 438 -29.28 -7.60 -21.68
C ASN A 438 -30.61 -6.90 -21.98
N VAL A 439 -30.70 -5.58 -21.76
CA VAL A 439 -31.89 -4.80 -22.14
C VAL A 439 -32.12 -4.80 -23.66
N ARG A 440 -31.05 -4.71 -24.45
CA ARG A 440 -31.13 -4.79 -25.92
C ARG A 440 -31.65 -6.15 -26.41
N SER A 441 -31.17 -7.23 -25.80
CA SER A 441 -31.55 -8.60 -26.19
C SER A 441 -32.94 -9.01 -25.72
N ALA A 442 -33.50 -8.34 -24.71
CA ALA A 442 -34.84 -8.64 -24.18
C ALA A 442 -36.00 -8.24 -25.13
N GLY A 443 -35.80 -7.28 -26.06
CA GLY A 443 -36.78 -6.88 -27.10
C GLY A 443 -38.17 -6.42 -26.61
N PRO A 444 -39.05 -5.87 -27.47
CA PRO A 444 -40.45 -5.61 -27.10
C PRO A 444 -41.20 -6.94 -26.93
N ASN A 445 -42.02 -7.02 -25.88
CA ASN A 445 -42.85 -8.19 -25.55
C ASN A 445 -43.73 -8.61 -26.76
N PRO A 446 -43.77 -9.89 -27.16
CA PRO A 446 -44.62 -10.36 -28.28
C PRO A 446 -46.08 -9.89 -28.20
N ALA A 447 -46.61 -9.72 -26.99
CA ALA A 447 -47.98 -9.25 -26.73
C ALA A 447 -48.28 -7.83 -27.25
N GLU A 448 -47.25 -7.00 -27.51
CA GLU A 448 -47.43 -5.62 -27.98
C GLU A 448 -47.51 -5.54 -29.52
N LYS A 449 -46.94 -6.52 -30.24
CA LYS A 449 -47.05 -6.63 -31.71
C LYS A 449 -48.42 -7.13 -32.16
N GLU A 450 -49.07 -7.97 -31.35
CA GLU A 450 -50.38 -8.53 -31.66
C GLU A 450 -51.51 -7.49 -31.50
N LYS A 451 -51.36 -6.53 -30.58
CA LYS A 451 -52.29 -5.39 -30.41
C LYS A 451 -52.17 -4.28 -31.44
N ALA A 452 -51.08 -4.25 -32.21
CA ALA A 452 -50.87 -3.26 -33.28
C ALA A 452 -51.25 -3.81 -34.67
N ALA A 453 -51.54 -5.11 -34.77
CA ALA A 453 -51.87 -5.80 -36.01
C ALA A 453 -53.34 -6.28 -36.08
N GLY A 454 -54.12 -6.05 -35.03
CA GLY A 454 -55.59 -6.20 -35.00
C GLY A 454 -56.23 -4.87 -34.66
#